data_AF-A0A1D3P9R3-F1
#
_entry.id   AF-A0A1D3P9R3-F1
#
_cell.length_a   1.000
_cell.length_b   1.000
_cell.length_c   1.000
_cell.angle_alpha   90.00
_cell.angle_beta   90.00
_cell.angle_gamma   90.00
#
_symmetry.space_group_name_H-M   'P 1'
#
loop_
_entity.id
_entity.type
_entity.pdbx_description
1 polymer ?
#
loop_
_entity_poly.entity_id
_entity_poly.type
_entity_poly.pdbx_seq_one_letter_code
_entity_poly.pdbx_strand_id
1 'polypeptide(L)'
;MTEQSGPQRSIADMIRRPMLTGLQDAELIGPLGTTRINEWVDWIAAVVAGQIVQPIVHERDAFADRVDTLSDVGKRNKQLYRDAAQEAQQLKSRVAELEAEVAQLRSPAGSAADPAVTSATTPAAEAAGPVTGSGSGSGSGSGSGSGSGSDETGGPVLSLRDRLRSKYPATAEALDRRDAAAAEDADRTTER
;
A
#
# COMPACT_ATOMS: atom_id res chain seq x y z
N MET A 1 37.74 -6.50 20.64
CA MET A 1 37.23 -7.81 20.19
C MET A 1 35.72 -7.70 20.13
N THR A 2 35.14 -7.55 18.95
CA THR A 2 33.69 -7.41 18.78
C THR A 2 33.04 -8.78 18.96
N GLU A 3 32.34 -8.97 20.07
CA GLU A 3 31.53 -10.16 20.29
C GLU A 3 30.46 -10.22 19.20
N GLN A 4 30.62 -11.16 18.27
CA GLN A 4 29.54 -11.53 17.35
C GLN A 4 28.42 -12.14 18.20
N SER A 5 27.40 -11.35 18.51
CA SER A 5 26.22 -11.80 19.24
C SER A 5 25.06 -11.94 18.25
N GLY A 6 24.49 -13.14 18.14
CA GLY A 6 23.30 -13.40 17.31
C GLY A 6 23.39 -14.61 16.37
N PRO A 7 22.53 -14.67 15.33
CA PRO A 7 22.45 -15.76 14.34
C PRO A 7 23.78 -16.03 13.64
N GLN A 8 24.62 -15.00 13.49
CA GLN A 8 25.96 -15.10 12.90
C GLN A 8 26.88 -16.01 13.73
N ARG A 9 26.78 -15.97 15.06
CA ARG A 9 27.54 -16.88 15.94
C ARG A 9 27.02 -18.31 15.82
N SER A 10 25.70 -18.49 15.73
CA SER A 10 25.07 -19.80 15.50
C SER A 10 25.49 -20.41 14.16
N ILE A 11 25.43 -19.64 13.07
CA ILE A 11 25.89 -20.06 11.74
C ILE A 11 27.39 -20.35 11.76
N ALA A 12 28.19 -19.46 12.34
CA ALA A 12 29.62 -19.66 12.46
C ALA A 12 29.95 -20.93 13.25
N ASP A 13 29.25 -21.22 14.34
CA ASP A 13 29.45 -22.44 15.15
C ASP A 13 28.98 -23.69 14.40
N MET A 14 27.89 -23.59 13.62
CA MET A 14 27.36 -24.67 12.78
C MET A 14 28.29 -25.00 11.61
N ILE A 15 28.98 -24.00 11.05
CA ILE A 15 29.97 -24.18 9.98
C ILE A 15 31.33 -24.65 10.56
N ARG A 16 31.75 -24.05 11.68
CA ARG A 16 33.07 -24.24 12.28
C ARG A 16 33.27 -25.64 12.83
N ARG A 17 32.27 -26.25 13.49
CA ARG A 17 32.44 -27.58 14.08
C ARG A 17 32.68 -28.66 13.00
N PRO A 18 31.85 -28.79 11.95
CA PRO A 18 32.10 -29.73 10.85
C PRO A 18 33.38 -29.42 10.07
N MET A 19 33.71 -28.13 9.86
CA MET A 19 35.00 -27.72 9.29
C MET A 19 36.17 -28.32 10.06
N LEU A 20 36.24 -28.06 11.37
CA LEU A 20 37.37 -28.48 12.20
C LEU A 20 37.47 -30.01 12.27
N THR A 21 36.34 -30.72 12.30
CA THR A 21 36.32 -32.20 12.30
C THR A 21 36.73 -32.78 10.95
N GLY A 22 36.30 -32.21 9.82
CA GLY A 22 36.66 -32.68 8.49
C GLY A 22 38.12 -32.40 8.10
N LEU A 23 38.71 -31.34 8.67
CA LEU A 23 40.09 -30.91 8.42
C LEU A 23 41.12 -31.58 9.32
N GLN A 24 40.73 -32.09 10.49
CA GLN A 24 41.68 -32.59 11.50
C GLN A 24 42.54 -33.77 11.02
N ASP A 25 42.04 -34.58 10.08
CA ASP A 25 42.73 -35.78 9.57
C ASP A 25 42.82 -35.83 8.03
N ALA A 26 42.64 -34.69 7.35
CA ALA A 26 42.65 -34.64 5.89
C ALA A 26 44.04 -34.32 5.33
N GLU A 27 44.59 -35.24 4.55
CA GLU A 27 45.74 -34.94 3.68
C GLU A 27 45.24 -34.13 2.47
N LEU A 28 45.39 -32.81 2.54
CA LEU A 28 44.85 -31.85 1.56
C LEU A 28 45.70 -31.73 0.28
N ILE A 29 46.72 -32.57 0.12
CA ILE A 29 47.68 -32.47 -0.98
C ILE A 29 47.31 -33.50 -2.06
N GLY A 30 47.40 -33.09 -3.32
CA GLY A 30 47.15 -33.96 -4.47
C GLY A 30 45.66 -34.18 -4.81
N PRO A 31 45.36 -35.19 -5.62
CA PRO A 31 44.00 -35.40 -6.15
C PRO A 31 42.94 -35.66 -5.08
N LEU A 32 43.25 -36.45 -4.04
CA LEU A 32 42.33 -36.73 -2.94
C LEU A 32 42.01 -35.49 -2.10
N GLY A 33 43.00 -34.64 -1.87
CA GLY A 33 42.79 -33.35 -1.19
C GLY A 33 41.85 -32.44 -1.97
N THR A 34 41.98 -32.41 -3.30
CA THR A 34 41.09 -31.63 -4.18
C THR A 34 39.64 -32.11 -4.08
N THR A 35 39.40 -33.42 -4.07
CA THR A 35 38.05 -33.98 -3.89
C THR A 35 37.44 -33.56 -2.57
N ARG A 36 38.17 -33.68 -1.45
CA ARG A 36 37.67 -33.29 -0.12
C ARG A 36 37.36 -31.80 -0.02
N ILE A 37 38.17 -30.94 -0.65
CA ILE A 37 37.92 -29.49 -0.68
C ILE A 37 36.62 -29.19 -1.43
N ASN A 38 36.39 -29.84 -2.59
CA ASN A 38 35.15 -29.64 -3.34
C ASN A 38 33.92 -30.11 -2.56
N GLU A 39 33.97 -31.29 -1.94
CA GLU A 39 32.90 -31.79 -1.06
C GLU A 39 32.59 -30.81 0.08
N TRP A 40 33.63 -30.20 0.64
CA TRP A 40 33.48 -29.21 1.70
C TRP A 40 32.87 -27.89 1.21
N VAL A 41 33.26 -27.41 0.03
CA VAL A 41 32.67 -26.23 -0.61
C VAL A 41 31.19 -26.48 -0.92
N ASP A 42 30.84 -27.63 -1.47
CA ASP A 42 29.47 -28.01 -1.77
C ASP A 42 28.62 -28.07 -0.50
N TRP A 43 29.16 -28.60 0.59
CA TRP A 43 28.50 -28.61 1.88
C TRP A 43 28.27 -27.20 2.43
N ILE A 44 29.26 -26.29 2.37
CA ILE A 44 29.06 -24.89 2.77
C ILE A 44 27.97 -24.23 1.93
N ALA A 45 27.99 -24.44 0.61
CA ALA A 45 26.99 -23.89 -0.28
C ALA A 45 25.58 -24.38 0.10
N ALA A 46 25.43 -25.66 0.41
CA ALA A 46 24.16 -26.23 0.88
C ALA A 46 23.69 -25.61 2.20
N VAL A 47 24.59 -25.42 3.18
CA VAL A 47 24.27 -24.78 4.46
C VAL A 47 23.87 -23.32 4.26
N VAL A 48 24.61 -22.55 3.46
CA VAL A 48 24.29 -21.15 3.17
C VAL A 48 22.94 -21.05 2.46
N ALA A 49 22.69 -21.90 1.46
CA ALA A 49 21.42 -21.93 0.75
C ALA A 49 20.24 -22.22 1.69
N GLY A 50 20.36 -23.23 2.56
CA GLY A 50 19.28 -23.64 3.45
C GLY A 50 19.07 -22.73 4.66
N GLN A 51 20.14 -22.23 5.28
CA GLN A 51 20.05 -21.52 6.56
C GLN A 51 20.06 -20.00 6.42
N ILE A 52 20.54 -19.46 5.31
CA ILE A 52 20.64 -18.02 5.10
C ILE A 52 19.72 -17.59 3.97
N VAL A 53 19.89 -18.19 2.78
CA VAL A 53 19.16 -17.74 1.59
C VAL A 53 17.68 -18.07 1.68
N GLN A 54 17.30 -19.30 2.07
CA GLN A 54 15.90 -19.69 2.17
C GLN A 54 15.07 -18.84 3.13
N PRO A 55 15.51 -18.57 4.39
CA PRO A 55 14.76 -17.68 5.28
C PRO A 55 14.59 -16.27 4.72
N ILE A 56 15.63 -15.70 4.10
CA ILE A 56 15.55 -14.37 3.48
C ILE A 56 14.55 -14.37 2.32
N VAL A 57 14.55 -15.41 1.48
CA VAL A 57 13.58 -15.55 0.38
C VAL A 57 12.16 -15.66 0.94
N HIS A 58 11.97 -16.48 1.98
CA HIS A 58 10.67 -16.63 2.63
C HIS A 58 10.16 -15.30 3.22
N GLU A 59 11.01 -14.56 3.94
CA GLU A 59 10.65 -13.26 4.51
C GLU A 59 10.35 -12.21 3.43
N ARG A 60 11.13 -12.20 2.33
CA ARG A 60 10.91 -11.33 1.18
C ARG A 60 9.55 -11.61 0.55
N ASP A 61 9.22 -12.87 0.33
CA ASP A 61 7.95 -13.27 -0.30
C ASP A 61 6.77 -12.93 0.62
N ALA A 62 6.88 -13.21 1.92
CA ALA A 62 5.89 -12.79 2.90
C ALA A 62 5.72 -11.27 2.99
N PHE A 63 6.80 -10.50 2.76
CA PHE A 63 6.72 -9.05 2.67
C PHE A 63 5.99 -8.59 1.39
N ALA A 64 6.28 -9.23 0.25
CA ALA A 64 5.58 -8.95 -1.00
C ALA A 64 4.06 -9.18 -0.86
N ASP A 65 3.65 -10.30 -0.26
CA ASP A 65 2.24 -10.61 0.01
C ASP A 65 1.55 -9.54 0.87
N ARG A 66 2.25 -9.01 1.88
CA ARG A 66 1.73 -7.92 2.72
C ARG A 66 1.59 -6.62 1.93
N VAL A 67 2.56 -6.29 1.08
CA VAL A 67 2.50 -5.10 0.22
C VAL A 67 1.34 -5.19 -0.77
N ASP A 68 1.11 -6.36 -1.36
CA ASP A 68 0.00 -6.60 -2.28
C ASP A 68 -1.35 -6.46 -1.56
N THR A 69 -1.48 -7.07 -0.37
CA THR A 69 -2.66 -6.93 0.47
C THR A 69 -2.94 -5.47 0.82
N LEU A 70 -1.93 -4.71 1.24
CA LEU A 70 -2.08 -3.28 1.54
C LEU A 70 -2.45 -2.45 0.31
N SER A 71 -1.93 -2.81 -0.86
CA SER A 71 -2.26 -2.17 -2.13
C SER A 71 -3.73 -2.36 -2.48
N ASP A 72 -4.26 -3.56 -2.28
CA ASP A 72 -5.67 -3.86 -2.55
C ASP A 72 -6.61 -3.21 -1.54
N VAL A 73 -6.24 -3.18 -0.25
CA VAL A 73 -6.96 -2.38 0.76
C VAL A 73 -6.97 -0.91 0.38
N GLY A 74 -5.84 -0.37 -0.08
CA GLY A 74 -5.74 1.02 -0.55
C GLY A 74 -6.69 1.31 -1.73
N LYS A 75 -6.73 0.42 -2.74
CA LYS A 75 -7.66 0.53 -3.87
C LYS A 75 -9.12 0.49 -3.42
N ARG A 76 -9.46 -0.45 -2.52
CA ARG A 76 -10.82 -0.60 -1.98
C ARG A 76 -11.25 0.64 -1.20
N ASN A 77 -10.42 1.15 -0.31
CA ASN A 77 -10.71 2.36 0.45
C ASN A 77 -10.91 3.56 -0.47
N LYS A 78 -10.05 3.73 -1.48
CA LYS A 78 -10.22 4.79 -2.49
C LYS A 78 -11.57 4.68 -3.21
N GLN A 79 -12.02 3.46 -3.51
CA GLN A 79 -13.32 3.26 -4.13
C GLN A 79 -14.45 3.63 -3.17
N LEU A 80 -14.42 3.15 -1.93
CA LEU A 80 -15.43 3.50 -0.91
C LEU A 80 -15.55 5.00 -0.69
N TYR A 81 -14.43 5.75 -0.70
CA TYR A 81 -14.47 7.20 -0.62
C TYR A 81 -15.16 7.86 -1.82
N ARG A 82 -14.94 7.34 -3.03
CA ARG A 82 -15.64 7.85 -4.22
C ARG A 82 -17.13 7.58 -4.14
N ASP A 83 -17.51 6.37 -3.73
CA ASP A 83 -18.90 5.96 -3.61
C ASP A 83 -19.60 6.84 -2.55
N ALA A 84 -18.99 7.03 -1.39
CA ALA A 84 -19.50 7.92 -0.34
C ALA A 84 -19.60 9.38 -0.80
N ALA A 85 -18.65 9.87 -1.61
CA ALA A 85 -18.71 11.23 -2.16
C ALA A 85 -19.87 11.39 -3.16
N GLN A 86 -20.14 10.37 -3.98
CA GLN A 86 -21.28 10.35 -4.89
C GLN A 86 -22.60 10.31 -4.13
N GLU A 87 -22.71 9.46 -3.11
CA GLU A 87 -23.90 9.37 -2.25
C GLU A 87 -24.17 10.71 -1.53
N ALA A 88 -23.12 11.34 -0.97
CA ALA A 88 -23.25 12.65 -0.35
C ALA A 88 -23.75 13.72 -1.35
N GLN A 89 -23.31 13.65 -2.61
CA GLN A 89 -23.78 14.57 -3.65
C GLN A 89 -25.25 14.32 -4.00
N GLN A 90 -25.68 13.06 -4.09
CA GLN A 90 -27.08 12.69 -4.32
C GLN A 90 -27.97 13.17 -3.17
N LEU A 91 -27.55 12.95 -1.92
CA LEU A 91 -28.26 13.43 -0.74
C LEU A 91 -28.39 14.96 -0.74
N LYS A 92 -27.32 15.69 -1.09
CA LYS A 92 -27.37 17.15 -1.24
C LYS A 92 -28.40 17.60 -2.28
N SER A 93 -28.45 16.94 -3.44
CA SER A 93 -29.46 17.27 -4.46
C SER A 93 -30.88 16.99 -3.98
N ARG A 94 -31.11 15.89 -3.25
CA ARG A 94 -32.43 15.56 -2.71
C ARG A 94 -32.87 16.53 -1.62
N VAL A 95 -31.94 16.96 -0.76
CA VAL A 95 -32.21 18.00 0.25
C VAL A 95 -32.60 19.30 -0.44
N ALA A 96 -31.86 19.74 -1.47
CA ALA A 96 -32.18 20.97 -2.20
C ALA A 96 -33.56 20.89 -2.89
N GLU A 97 -33.91 19.74 -3.46
CA GLU A 97 -35.24 19.49 -4.04
C GLU A 97 -36.34 19.58 -2.98
N LEU A 98 -36.17 18.91 -1.84
CA LEU A 98 -37.12 18.95 -0.73
C LEU A 98 -37.24 20.35 -0.12
N GLU A 99 -36.15 21.11 -0.03
CA GLU A 99 -36.17 22.50 0.42
C GLU A 99 -36.98 23.38 -0.54
N ALA A 100 -36.86 23.17 -1.85
CA ALA A 100 -37.66 23.86 -2.85
C ALA A 100 -39.15 23.49 -2.77
N GLU A 101 -39.48 22.21 -2.57
CA GLU A 101 -40.86 21.75 -2.37
C GLU A 101 -41.47 22.36 -1.10
N VAL A 102 -40.74 22.36 0.01
CA VAL A 102 -41.17 23.02 1.26
C VAL A 102 -41.35 24.52 1.06
N ALA A 103 -40.46 25.18 0.33
CA ALA A 103 -40.61 26.59 0.00
C ALA A 103 -41.88 26.85 -0.84
N GLN A 104 -42.19 25.98 -1.79
CA GLN A 104 -43.41 26.05 -2.60
C GLN A 104 -44.68 25.86 -1.76
N LEU A 105 -44.68 24.91 -0.82
CA LEU A 105 -45.80 24.66 0.10
C LEU A 105 -45.99 25.79 1.12
N ARG A 106 -44.89 26.44 1.55
CA ARG A 106 -44.92 27.62 2.43
C ARG A 106 -45.27 28.90 1.70
N SER A 107 -44.98 28.97 0.41
CA SER A 107 -45.46 30.05 -0.43
C SER A 107 -46.98 30.03 -0.38
N PRO A 108 -47.65 31.11 0.04
CA PRO A 108 -49.08 31.10 0.31
C PRO A 108 -49.85 30.73 -0.96
N ALA A 109 -50.21 29.45 -1.08
CA ALA A 109 -51.07 28.96 -2.14
C ALA A 109 -52.45 29.60 -1.89
N GLY A 110 -52.75 30.65 -2.65
CA GLY A 110 -54.03 31.34 -2.57
C GLY A 110 -54.10 32.33 -1.41
N SER A 111 -53.54 33.52 -1.63
CA SER A 111 -54.36 34.73 -1.49
C SER A 111 -55.59 34.62 -2.41
N ALA A 112 -56.46 33.65 -2.13
CA ALA A 112 -57.86 33.78 -2.44
C ALA A 112 -58.35 34.79 -1.40
N ALA A 113 -58.54 36.01 -1.87
CA ALA A 113 -59.22 37.07 -1.18
C ALA A 113 -60.35 36.52 -0.31
N ASP A 114 -60.17 36.55 1.00
CA ASP A 114 -61.29 36.69 1.93
C ASP A 114 -61.25 38.13 2.45
N PRO A 115 -61.99 39.06 1.82
CA PRO A 115 -62.10 40.41 2.35
C PRO A 115 -63.04 40.38 3.54
N ALA A 116 -62.51 40.83 4.68
CA ALA A 116 -63.21 41.23 5.90
C ALA A 116 -63.39 40.17 6.99
N VAL A 117 -62.43 40.16 7.91
CA VAL A 117 -62.78 40.19 9.34
C VAL A 117 -61.92 41.24 10.04
N THR A 118 -62.52 42.40 10.24
CA THR A 118 -62.10 43.39 11.23
C THR A 118 -62.33 42.88 12.65
N SER A 119 -61.44 43.32 13.56
CA SER A 119 -61.59 43.38 15.03
C SER A 119 -61.24 42.09 15.80
N ALA A 120 -60.56 42.09 16.95
CA ALA A 120 -59.88 43.13 17.73
C ALA A 120 -59.10 42.46 18.91
N THR A 121 -58.21 43.25 19.51
CA THR A 121 -57.88 43.29 20.96
C THR A 121 -56.84 42.32 21.55
N THR A 122 -55.68 42.91 21.88
CA THR A 122 -54.62 42.56 22.86
C THR A 122 -55.14 42.55 24.32
N PRO A 123 -54.63 41.73 25.27
CA PRO A 123 -53.45 42.07 26.13
C PRO A 123 -52.51 40.85 26.39
N ALA A 124 -51.18 40.93 26.51
CA ALA A 124 -50.24 41.57 27.45
C ALA A 124 -49.81 40.68 28.66
N ALA A 125 -48.47 40.51 28.78
CA ALA A 125 -47.63 40.16 29.95
C ALA A 125 -47.77 38.76 30.60
N GLU A 126 -46.79 38.09 31.23
CA GLU A 126 -45.33 38.19 31.43
C GLU A 126 -44.99 37.03 32.40
N ALA A 127 -43.96 36.21 32.18
CA ALA A 127 -43.27 35.48 33.25
C ALA A 127 -41.95 34.83 32.76
N ALA A 128 -40.89 35.16 33.49
CA ALA A 128 -39.49 34.81 33.30
C ALA A 128 -39.13 33.34 33.58
N GLY A 129 -37.99 32.90 33.02
CA GLY A 129 -37.26 31.72 33.52
C GLY A 129 -36.24 31.12 32.53
N PRO A 130 -34.92 31.32 32.71
CA PRO A 130 -33.89 30.92 31.74
C PRO A 130 -33.24 29.58 32.09
N VAL A 131 -32.98 28.71 31.10
CA VAL A 131 -31.92 27.69 31.20
C VAL A 131 -31.11 27.65 29.92
N THR A 132 -29.88 28.09 30.12
CA THR A 132 -28.72 28.10 29.25
C THR A 132 -28.23 26.70 28.92
N GLY A 133 -27.95 26.43 27.65
CA GLY A 133 -27.33 25.18 27.21
C GLY A 133 -26.85 25.21 25.76
N SER A 134 -26.19 26.30 25.35
CA SER A 134 -25.52 26.39 24.04
C SER A 134 -24.17 25.70 24.10
N GLY A 135 -24.06 24.55 23.43
CA GLY A 135 -22.81 23.85 23.16
C GLY A 135 -22.65 23.63 21.65
N SER A 136 -22.47 24.71 20.89
CA SER A 136 -22.17 24.64 19.45
C SER A 136 -20.67 24.48 19.23
N GLY A 137 -20.22 23.22 19.08
CA GLY A 137 -18.87 22.90 18.65
C GLY A 137 -18.73 23.07 17.14
N SER A 138 -18.35 24.26 16.70
CA SER A 138 -18.00 24.53 15.29
C SER A 138 -16.56 24.10 15.03
N GLY A 139 -16.37 22.88 14.53
CA GLY A 139 -15.09 22.36 14.06
C GLY A 139 -14.89 22.66 12.58
N SER A 140 -14.46 23.87 12.25
CA SER A 140 -14.06 24.25 10.89
C SER A 140 -12.68 23.68 10.57
N GLY A 141 -12.63 22.45 10.07
CA GLY A 141 -11.43 21.82 9.52
C GLY A 141 -11.26 22.17 8.03
N SER A 142 -10.69 23.33 7.73
CA SER A 142 -10.28 23.70 6.38
C SER A 142 -8.98 22.98 6.00
N GLY A 143 -9.11 21.74 5.52
CA GLY A 143 -8.02 21.00 4.89
C GLY A 143 -7.89 21.38 3.41
N SER A 144 -7.27 22.52 3.12
CA SER A 144 -6.87 22.90 1.76
C SER A 144 -5.65 22.07 1.32
N GLY A 145 -5.90 20.82 0.95
CA GLY A 145 -4.91 19.97 0.28
C GLY A 145 -4.92 20.26 -1.22
N SER A 146 -4.29 21.35 -1.64
CA SER A 146 -3.91 21.59 -3.03
C SER A 146 -2.81 20.60 -3.42
N GLY A 147 -3.20 19.35 -3.68
CA GLY A 147 -2.36 18.40 -4.38
C GLY A 147 -2.41 18.75 -5.85
N SER A 148 -1.50 19.61 -6.29
CA SER A 148 -1.26 19.92 -7.70
C SER A 148 -1.14 18.62 -8.48
N GLY A 149 -2.19 18.29 -9.23
CA GLY A 149 -2.06 17.51 -10.44
C GLY A 149 -1.09 18.28 -11.32
N SER A 150 0.13 17.78 -11.40
CA SER A 150 0.98 18.07 -12.54
C SER A 150 0.40 17.26 -13.67
N ASP A 151 -0.22 18.00 -14.59
CA ASP A 151 -0.68 17.56 -15.87
C ASP A 151 0.31 16.63 -16.56
N GLU A 152 -0.28 15.70 -17.31
CA GLU A 152 0.11 15.39 -18.67
C GLU A 152 1.58 15.65 -19.05
N THR A 153 2.35 14.59 -19.01
CA THR A 153 2.88 14.15 -20.31
C THR A 153 2.03 12.96 -20.73
N GLY A 154 1.02 13.23 -21.57
CA GLY A 154 0.35 12.26 -22.43
C GLY A 154 1.33 11.67 -23.44
N GLY A 155 2.41 11.05 -22.96
CA GLY A 155 3.28 10.19 -23.73
C GLY A 155 2.69 8.78 -23.76
N PRO A 156 3.06 7.96 -24.77
CA PRO A 156 2.66 6.56 -24.82
C PRO A 156 2.94 5.92 -23.46
N VAL A 157 2.03 5.06 -22.98
CA VAL A 157 2.17 4.35 -21.71
C VAL A 157 3.49 3.57 -21.77
N LEU A 158 4.56 4.20 -21.32
CA LEU A 158 5.89 3.61 -21.32
C LEU A 158 5.77 2.37 -20.46
N SER A 159 6.11 1.23 -21.05
CA SER A 159 6.07 -0.04 -20.35
C SER A 159 6.88 0.11 -19.06
N LEU A 160 6.53 -0.66 -18.01
CA LEU A 160 7.29 -0.64 -16.75
C LEU A 160 8.80 -0.85 -17.02
N ARG A 161 9.14 -1.63 -18.06
CA ARG A 161 10.48 -1.84 -18.59
C ARG A 161 11.15 -0.55 -19.06
N ASP A 162 10.45 0.27 -19.85
CA ASP A 162 10.98 1.55 -20.35
C ASP A 162 11.18 2.57 -19.23
N ARG A 163 10.27 2.61 -18.25
CA ARG A 163 10.43 3.45 -17.04
C ARG A 163 11.63 3.03 -16.20
N LEU A 164 11.86 1.73 -16.04
CA LEU A 164 13.03 1.22 -15.33
C LEU A 164 14.33 1.50 -16.08
N ARG A 165 14.34 1.36 -17.41
CA ARG A 165 15.50 1.66 -18.26
C ARG A 165 15.89 3.13 -18.22
N SER A 166 14.91 4.05 -18.11
CA SER A 166 15.17 5.49 -17.96
C SER A 166 15.74 5.87 -16.60
N LYS A 167 15.25 5.28 -15.49
CA LYS A 167 15.74 5.63 -14.14
C LYS A 167 16.99 4.86 -13.72
N TYR A 168 17.17 3.64 -14.22
CA TYR A 168 18.22 2.72 -13.75
C TYR A 168 18.79 1.89 -14.93
N PRO A 169 19.62 2.51 -15.79
CA PRO A 169 20.11 1.87 -17.01
C PRO A 169 20.90 0.57 -16.73
N ALA A 170 21.71 0.56 -15.67
CA ALA A 170 22.51 -0.62 -15.28
C ALA A 170 21.64 -1.83 -14.87
N THR A 171 20.47 -1.60 -14.24
CA THR A 171 19.56 -2.71 -13.88
C THR A 171 18.76 -3.23 -15.07
N ALA A 172 18.46 -2.36 -16.03
CA ALA A 172 17.76 -2.78 -17.25
C ALA A 172 18.65 -3.67 -18.12
N GLU A 173 19.94 -3.34 -18.27
CA GLU A 173 20.89 -4.20 -18.98
C GLU A 173 21.08 -5.57 -18.31
N ALA A 174 21.01 -5.63 -16.97
CA ALA A 174 21.09 -6.89 -16.23
C ALA A 174 19.85 -7.78 -16.46
N LEU A 175 18.66 -7.17 -16.55
CA LEU A 175 17.42 -7.86 -16.89
C LEU A 175 17.43 -8.37 -18.35
N ASP A 176 17.88 -7.55 -19.29
CA ASP A 176 17.98 -7.95 -20.70
C ASP A 176 18.96 -9.11 -20.90
N ARG A 177 20.11 -9.11 -20.21
CA ARG A 177 21.04 -10.25 -20.20
C ARG A 177 20.42 -11.52 -19.64
N ARG A 178 19.57 -11.40 -18.61
CA ARG A 178 18.89 -12.54 -18.01
C ARG A 178 17.81 -13.12 -18.93
N ASP A 179 17.04 -12.26 -19.60
CA ASP A 179 16.02 -12.69 -20.56
C ASP A 179 16.66 -13.35 -21.79
N ALA A 180 17.80 -12.84 -22.27
CA ALA A 180 18.56 -13.45 -23.35
C ALA A 180 19.11 -14.83 -22.96
N ALA A 181 19.67 -14.96 -21.76
CA ALA A 181 20.15 -16.25 -21.26
C ALA A 181 19.01 -17.27 -21.12
N ALA A 182 17.83 -16.84 -20.64
CA ALA A 182 16.66 -17.70 -20.53
C ALA A 182 16.12 -18.17 -21.90
N ALA A 183 16.19 -17.32 -22.93
CA ALA A 183 15.81 -17.68 -24.29
C ALA A 183 16.79 -18.70 -24.91
N GLU A 184 18.10 -18.52 -24.70
CA GLU A 184 19.11 -19.48 -25.16
C GLU A 184 18.97 -20.86 -24.49
N ASP A 185 18.65 -20.88 -23.19
CA ASP A 185 18.43 -22.15 -22.48
C ASP A 185 17.16 -22.85 -22.95
N ALA A 186 16.10 -22.10 -23.26
CA ALA A 186 14.88 -22.66 -23.84
C ALA A 186 15.14 -23.31 -25.21
N ASP A 187 15.93 -22.67 -26.07
CA ASP A 187 16.26 -23.18 -27.41
C ASP A 187 17.11 -24.47 -27.34
N ARG A 188 18.09 -24.53 -26.43
CA ARG A 188 18.88 -25.75 -26.18
C ARG A 188 18.06 -26.91 -25.64
N THR A 189 16.98 -26.64 -24.90
CA THR A 189 16.10 -27.71 -24.40
C THR A 189 15.17 -28.28 -25.45
N THR A 190 14.92 -27.56 -26.56
CA THR A 190 14.08 -28.04 -27.67
C THR A 190 14.84 -28.82 -28.75
N GLU A 191 16.18 -28.74 -28.79
CA GLU A 191 17.02 -29.49 -29.74
C GLU A 191 17.53 -30.87 -29.22
N ARG A 192 17.15 -31.28 -28.00
CA ARG A 192 17.47 -32.59 -27.42
C ARG A 192 16.29 -33.54 -27.41
#